data_AF-A0A7T0C2S1-F1
#
_entry.id   AF-A0A7T0C2S1-F1
#
_cell.length_a   1.000
_cell.length_b   1.000
_cell.length_c   1.000
_cell.angle_alpha   90.00
_cell.angle_beta   90.00
_cell.angle_gamma   90.00
#
_symmetry.space_group_name_H-M   'P 1'
#
loop_
_entity.id
_entity.type
_entity.pdbx_description
1 polymer ?
#
loop_
_entity_poly.entity_id
_entity_poly.type
_entity_poly.pdbx_seq_one_letter_code
_entity_poly.pdbx_strand_id
1 'polypeptide(L)' 'MSIDKCPQCGTANEDKASWCKNCLAIFTPYGSDKELRCPECFHPNSYTDDYCEVCHERLKPGQWE' A
#
# COMPACT_ATOMS: atom_id res chain seq x y z
N MET A 1 16.25 -12.63 7.04
CA MET A 1 15.11 -11.71 6.88
C MET A 1 15.69 -10.41 6.36
N SER A 2 15.54 -10.13 5.07
CA SER A 2 15.97 -8.84 4.51
C SER A 2 14.89 -7.82 4.83
N ILE A 3 15.26 -6.79 5.59
CA ILE A 3 14.41 -5.64 5.88
C ILE A 3 14.61 -4.67 4.72
N ASP A 4 13.58 -4.46 3.91
CA ASP A 4 13.62 -3.44 2.88
C ASP A 4 13.43 -2.06 3.52
N LYS A 5 14.51 -1.29 3.51
CA LYS A 5 14.46 0.12 3.90
C LYS A 5 13.77 0.90 2.79
N CYS A 6 12.78 1.70 3.16
CA CYS A 6 12.10 2.58 2.23
C CYS A 6 13.10 3.53 1.56
N PRO A 7 13.20 3.57 0.22
CA PRO A 7 14.12 4.46 -0.48
C PRO A 7 13.74 5.94 -0.31
N GLN A 8 12.48 6.24 0.05
CA GLN A 8 12.03 7.61 0.24
C GLN A 8 12.22 8.14 1.67
N CYS A 9 11.98 7.32 2.70
CA CYS A 9 12.02 7.78 4.09
C CYS A 9 12.97 7.01 5.01
N GLY A 10 13.66 5.98 4.50
CA GLY A 10 14.61 5.16 5.27
C GLY A 10 13.99 4.21 6.29
N THR A 11 12.66 4.21 6.44
CA THR A 11 11.96 3.33 7.39
C THR A 11 12.16 1.87 7.04
N ALA A 12 12.45 1.03 8.04
CA ALA A 12 12.51 -0.42 7.92
C ALA A 12 11.12 -1.05 7.76
N ASN A 13 10.89 -1.80 6.68
CA ASN A 13 9.63 -2.51 6.42
C ASN A 13 9.85 -4.02 6.42
N GLU A 14 8.76 -4.77 6.48
CA GLU A 14 8.79 -6.22 6.35
C GLU A 14 9.19 -6.61 4.93
N ASP A 15 9.83 -7.78 4.81
CA ASP A 15 10.18 -8.38 3.54
C ASP A 15 8.89 -8.58 2.71
N LYS A 16 8.87 -8.07 1.47
CA LYS A 16 7.70 -8.06 0.55
C LYS A 16 6.54 -7.14 0.92
N ALA A 17 6.73 -6.17 1.82
CA ALA A 17 5.74 -5.11 1.98
C ALA A 17 5.55 -4.37 0.64
N SER A 18 4.32 -4.06 0.27
CA SER A 18 4.02 -3.36 -0.99
C SER A 18 4.00 -1.84 -0.87
N TRP A 19 3.96 -1.32 0.36
CA TRP A 19 4.21 0.09 0.65
C TRP A 19 4.96 0.26 1.95
N CYS A 20 5.57 1.44 2.11
CA CYS A 20 6.23 1.80 3.35
C CYS A 20 5.21 2.04 4.47
N LYS A 21 5.36 1.39 5.61
CA LYS A 21 4.49 1.56 6.79
C LYS A 21 4.45 2.98 7.36
N ASN A 22 5.42 3.82 7.01
CA ASN A 22 5.53 5.18 7.53
C ASN A 22 5.11 6.24 6.50
N CYS A 23 5.76 6.29 5.34
CA CYS A 23 5.46 7.31 4.33
C CYS A 23 4.47 6.85 3.25
N LEU A 24 4.02 5.59 3.29
CA LEU A 24 3.11 4.98 2.31
C LEU A 24 3.61 4.97 0.87
N ALA A 25 4.90 5.26 0.65
CA ALA A 25 5.53 5.12 -0.66
C ALA A 25 5.46 3.66 -1.12
N ILE A 26 4.96 3.46 -2.34
CA ILE A 26 4.80 2.14 -2.94
C ILE A 26 6.17 1.55 -3.29
N PHE A 27 6.35 0.27 -2.97
CA PHE A 27 7.51 -0.50 -3.39
C PHE A 27 7.25 -1.06 -4.80
N THR A 28 7.69 -0.34 -5.83
CA THR A 28 7.65 -0.84 -7.20
C THR A 28 8.65 -1.99 -7.39
N PRO A 29 8.32 -3.07 -8.12
CA PRO A 29 7.09 -3.31 -8.91
C PRO A 29 6.00 -4.12 -8.17
N TYR A 30 6.17 -4.47 -6.89
CA TYR A 30 5.34 -5.48 -6.22
C TYR A 30 3.85 -5.15 -6.12
N GLY A 31 3.47 -3.87 -6.27
CA GLY A 31 2.07 -3.42 -6.16
C GLY A 31 1.42 -2.91 -7.45
N SER A 32 2.12 -2.74 -8.59
CA SER A 32 1.50 -2.10 -9.77
C SER A 32 0.42 -2.94 -10.43
N ASP A 33 0.51 -4.27 -10.29
CA ASP A 33 -0.36 -5.22 -10.99
C ASP A 33 -1.44 -5.82 -10.07
N LYS A 34 -1.58 -5.27 -8.85
CA LYS A 34 -2.54 -5.73 -7.83
C LYS A 34 -3.72 -4.78 -7.74
N GLU A 35 -4.84 -5.27 -7.23
CA GLU A 35 -6.00 -4.45 -6.87
C GLU A 35 -6.08 -4.31 -5.34
N LEU A 36 -6.52 -3.16 -4.86
CA LEU A 36 -6.70 -2.89 -3.43
C LEU A 36 -8.19 -2.71 -3.12
N ARG A 37 -8.74 -3.59 -2.27
CA ARG A 37 -10.14 -3.48 -1.87
C ARG A 37 -10.28 -2.50 -0.73
N CYS A 38 -11.17 -1.52 -0.87
CA CYS A 38 -11.49 -0.59 0.22
C CYS A 38 -11.98 -1.35 1.47
N PRO A 39 -11.56 -0.96 2.70
CA PRO A 39 -11.91 -1.73 3.90
C PRO A 39 -13.37 -1.53 4.31
N GLU A 40 -13.96 -0.41 3.90
CA GLU A 40 -15.32 -0.02 4.27
C GLU A 40 -16.37 -0.49 3.26
N CYS A 41 -16.11 -0.28 1.96
CA CYS A 41 -17.09 -0.59 0.91
C CYS A 41 -16.70 -1.77 0.01
N PHE A 42 -15.51 -2.37 0.21
CA PHE A 42 -14.97 -3.50 -0.57
C PHE A 42 -14.81 -3.26 -2.08
N HIS A 43 -15.03 -2.02 -2.52
CA HIS A 43 -14.81 -1.61 -3.90
C HIS A 43 -13.34 -1.85 -4.29
N PRO A 44 -13.05 -2.48 -5.43
CA PRO A 44 -11.69 -2.62 -5.95
C PRO A 44 -11.19 -1.24 -6.43
N ASN A 45 -10.01 -0.85 -5.98
CA ASN A 45 -9.34 0.39 -6.40
C ASN A 45 -7.96 0.03 -6.96
N SER A 46 -7.36 0.98 -7.69
CA SER A 46 -5.97 0.81 -8.09
C SER A 46 -5.09 0.77 -6.85
N TYR A 47 -4.07 -0.09 -6.88
CA TYR A 47 -3.09 -0.15 -5.80
C TYR A 47 -2.31 1.15 -5.61
N THR A 48 -2.29 1.99 -6.65
CA THR A 48 -1.67 3.32 -6.59
C THR A 48 -2.51 4.34 -5.84
N ASP A 49 -3.81 4.11 -5.70
CA ASP A 49 -4.73 5.09 -5.13
C ASP A 49 -4.48 5.25 -3.63
N ASP A 50 -4.61 6.47 -3.14
CA ASP A 50 -4.52 6.77 -1.70
C ASP A 50 -5.88 6.69 -1.00
N TYR A 51 -6.96 6.88 -1.77
CA TYR A 51 -8.34 6.94 -1.29
C TYR A 51 -9.26 6.14 -2.21
N CYS A 52 -10.30 5.55 -1.65
CA CYS A 52 -11.31 4.83 -2.43
C CYS A 52 -12.06 5.80 -3.34
N GLU A 53 -12.25 5.44 -4.61
CA GLU A 53 -12.98 6.29 -5.57
C GLU A 53 -14.49 6.42 -5.27
N VAL A 54 -15.03 5.51 -4.44
CA VAL A 54 -16.46 5.47 -4.11
C VAL A 54 -16.77 6.18 -2.79
N CYS A 55 -16.11 5.76 -1.72
CA CYS A 55 -16.40 6.28 -0.37
C CYS A 55 -15.35 7.27 0.15
N HIS A 56 -14.28 7.52 -0.61
CA HIS A 56 -13.17 8.39 -0.23
C HIS A 56 -12.43 8.00 1.06
N GLU A 57 -12.65 6.78 1.56
CA GLU A 57 -11.91 6.24 2.69
C GLU A 57 -10.45 5.99 2.30
N ARG A 58 -9.54 6.12 3.27
CA ARG A 58 -8.11 5.91 3.03
C ARG A 58 -7.82 4.42 2.80
N LEU A 59 -7.10 4.11 1.73
CA LEU A 59 -6.77 2.73 1.35
C LEU A 59 -5.51 2.18 2.04
N LYS A 60 -4.72 3.04 2.71
CA LYS A 60 -3.43 2.68 3.32
C LYS A 60 -3.36 3.27 4.75
N PRO A 61 -2.85 2.61 5.82
CA PRO A 61 -2.38 1.23 6.00
C PRO A 61 -3.25 0.35 6.94
N GLY A 62 -3.16 -0.98 6.80
CA GLY A 62 -3.92 -2.00 7.55
C GLY A 62 -4.63 -3.01 6.65
N GLN A 63 -4.66 -2.74 5.35
CA GLN A 63 -5.25 -3.60 4.34
C GLN A 63 -4.22 -4.65 3.90
N TRP A 64 -4.63 -5.91 3.89
CA TRP A 64 -3.82 -7.02 3.42
C TRP A 64 -4.01 -7.21 1.91
N GLU A 65 -2.94 -7.67 1.25
CA GLU A 65 -2.95 -8.04 -0.17
C GLU A 65 -3.70 -9.33 -0.45
#